data_AF-A0A7V4HHM0-F1
#
_entry.id   AF-A0A7V4HHM0-F1
#
_cell.length_a   1.000
_cell.length_b   1.000
_cell.length_c   1.000
_cell.angle_alpha   90.00
_cell.angle_beta   90.00
_cell.angle_gamma   90.00
#
_symmetry.space_group_name_H-M   'P 1'
#
loop_
_entity.id
_entity.type
_entity.pdbx_description
1 polymer ?
#
loop_
_entity_poly.entity_id
_entity_poly.type
_entity_poly.pdbx_seq_one_letter_code
_entity_poly.pdbx_strand_id
1 'polypeptide(L)'
;MSIGLLVKAFGPAGVASCIAWAASLAVLVICVRSVRRHSRWKTALALGFVGWILARTASDRVSSIEVDRSEELEAARLYQKKLREEMEGFAFRQVRFAEDTERDRLDLAGLKRDELGTVTGSLDNAETSIPTYMAGGRQQRTAGKKKQIAAASLAKEETTGGLRMKEPDVLAANRFDRYNLFASDIALLAALCAVLWDYARRFNRTVGASMPLPISSPLLQAVSPPARTVLWRDAGREKLREYVEALVRKGETFAWFGPSPWHGSIPRSLPRFAFRNITAGQHLILVFGSEDLPKDAEFFFDAIWFTRYAVLVTDPCAARALLEEWTKTCRRRRAKRARMRKMAHVIWAFDNPLPASLLAEMADLAEPLNFKLIVAVPPGFVAETSSAFAEII
;
A
#
# COMPACT_ATOMS: atom_id res chain seq x y z
N MET A 1 -23.84 15.10 -19.05
CA MET A 1 -24.43 14.86 -17.72
C MET A 1 -24.19 16.09 -16.85
N SER A 2 -25.23 16.72 -16.31
CA SER A 2 -25.07 17.88 -15.42
C SER A 2 -24.51 17.44 -14.06
N ILE A 3 -23.78 18.32 -13.37
CA ILE A 3 -23.19 18.03 -12.04
C ILE A 3 -24.28 17.57 -11.05
N GLY A 4 -25.50 18.12 -11.16
CA GLY A 4 -26.63 17.74 -10.32
C GLY A 4 -27.10 16.29 -10.52
N LEU A 5 -27.05 15.75 -11.74
CA LEU A 5 -27.37 14.34 -12.01
C LEU A 5 -26.32 13.40 -11.41
N LEU A 6 -25.05 13.81 -11.46
CA LEU A 6 -23.93 13.07 -10.87
C LEU A 6 -24.04 12.99 -9.34
N VAL A 7 -24.35 14.11 -8.69
CA VAL A 7 -24.56 14.15 -7.23
C VAL A 7 -25.77 13.31 -6.82
N LYS A 8 -26.84 13.30 -7.62
CA LYS A 8 -28.01 12.43 -7.38
C LYS A 8 -27.67 10.94 -7.53
N ALA A 9 -26.88 10.57 -8.54
CA ALA A 9 -26.49 9.18 -8.78
C ALA A 9 -25.53 8.64 -7.70
N PHE A 10 -24.52 9.43 -7.32
CA PHE A 10 -23.50 9.02 -6.35
C PHE A 10 -23.95 9.18 -4.89
N GLY A 11 -24.88 10.09 -4.65
CA GLY A 11 -25.26 10.53 -3.31
C GLY A 11 -24.11 11.22 -2.55
N PRO A 12 -24.34 11.55 -1.27
CA PRO A 12 -23.34 12.23 -0.44
C PRO A 12 -22.09 11.38 -0.21
N ALA A 13 -22.23 10.05 -0.15
CA ALA A 13 -21.10 9.13 0.06
C ALA A 13 -20.09 9.16 -1.10
N GLY A 14 -20.57 9.21 -2.35
CA GLY A 14 -19.69 9.27 -3.51
C GLY A 14 -18.95 10.62 -3.63
N VAL A 15 -19.63 11.72 -3.33
CA VAL A 15 -18.97 13.04 -3.28
C VAL A 15 -17.94 13.09 -2.15
N ALA A 16 -18.28 12.58 -0.96
CA ALA A 16 -17.35 12.50 0.16
C ALA A 16 -16.14 11.60 -0.14
N SER A 17 -16.34 10.48 -0.87
CA SER A 17 -15.26 9.64 -1.39
C SER A 17 -14.29 10.45 -2.25
N CYS A 18 -14.81 11.18 -3.25
CA CYS A 18 -14.02 12.02 -4.13
C CYS A 18 -13.17 13.04 -3.37
N ILE A 19 -13.77 13.71 -2.39
CA ILE A 19 -13.06 14.67 -1.54
C ILE A 19 -11.99 13.98 -0.70
N ALA A 20 -12.30 12.81 -0.13
CA ALA A 20 -11.39 12.09 0.76
C ALA A 20 -10.12 11.58 0.04
N TRP A 21 -10.26 10.94 -1.13
CA TRP A 21 -9.08 10.48 -1.87
C TRP A 21 -8.30 11.64 -2.49
N ALA A 22 -8.97 12.71 -2.95
CA ALA A 22 -8.29 13.91 -3.43
C ALA A 22 -7.50 14.62 -2.31
N ALA A 23 -8.09 14.73 -1.11
CA ALA A 23 -7.43 15.27 0.06
C ALA A 23 -6.23 14.39 0.49
N SER A 24 -6.37 13.07 0.44
CA SER A 24 -5.25 12.14 0.69
C SER A 24 -4.07 12.42 -0.25
N LEU A 25 -4.31 12.49 -1.56
CA LEU A 25 -3.28 12.78 -2.55
C LEU A 25 -2.67 14.18 -2.35
N ALA A 26 -3.50 15.19 -2.08
CA ALA A 26 -3.03 16.55 -1.79
C ALA A 26 -2.10 16.58 -0.57
N VAL A 27 -2.47 15.87 0.51
CA VAL A 27 -1.61 15.72 1.69
C VAL A 27 -0.30 15.04 1.33
N LEU A 28 -0.32 13.97 0.54
CA LEU A 28 0.91 13.30 0.10
C LEU A 28 1.85 14.26 -0.64
N VAL A 29 1.33 15.01 -1.62
CA VAL A 29 2.10 15.92 -2.48
C VAL A 29 2.62 17.14 -1.70
N ILE A 30 1.76 17.84 -0.97
CA ILE A 30 2.14 19.07 -0.23
C ILE A 30 3.13 18.73 0.88
N CYS A 31 3.01 17.55 1.48
CA CYS A 31 3.76 17.20 2.69
C CYS A 31 5.03 16.39 2.45
N VAL A 32 5.42 16.13 1.19
CA VAL A 32 6.67 15.41 0.86
C VAL A 32 7.88 16.05 1.53
N ARG A 33 7.92 17.39 1.60
CA ARG A 33 9.04 18.18 2.16
C ARG A 33 8.84 18.62 3.62
N SER A 34 7.74 18.25 4.27
CA SER A 34 7.46 18.70 5.64
C SER A 34 8.35 17.99 6.67
N VAL A 35 8.80 18.70 7.71
CA VAL A 35 9.49 18.11 8.87
C VAL A 35 8.61 17.07 9.59
N ARG A 36 7.28 17.27 9.58
CA ARG A 36 6.28 16.37 10.20
C ARG A 36 5.65 15.39 9.21
N ARG A 37 6.37 15.06 8.12
CA ARG A 37 5.93 14.15 7.04
C ARG A 37 5.25 12.88 7.53
N HIS A 38 5.78 12.24 8.57
CA HIS A 38 5.25 10.99 9.11
C HIS A 38 3.82 11.08 9.64
N SER A 39 3.55 12.10 10.46
CA SER A 39 2.20 12.31 10.99
C SER A 39 1.22 12.58 9.86
N ARG A 40 1.65 13.34 8.85
CA ARG A 40 0.82 13.70 7.71
C ARG A 40 0.57 12.53 6.76
N TRP A 41 1.54 11.63 6.59
CA TRP A 41 1.35 10.41 5.81
C TRP A 41 0.42 9.41 6.50
N LYS A 42 0.40 9.35 7.84
CA LYS A 42 -0.65 8.62 8.57
C LYS A 42 -2.03 9.23 8.33
N THR A 43 -2.14 10.55 8.35
CA THR A 43 -3.39 11.25 8.02
C THR A 43 -3.84 10.96 6.58
N ALA A 44 -2.91 11.00 5.61
CA ALA A 44 -3.21 10.64 4.22
C ALA A 44 -3.68 9.19 4.10
N LEU A 45 -3.05 8.26 4.81
CA LEU A 45 -3.48 6.86 4.85
C LEU A 45 -4.90 6.71 5.43
N ALA A 46 -5.19 7.42 6.52
CA ALA A 46 -6.53 7.42 7.11
C ALA A 46 -7.58 8.00 6.15
N LEU A 47 -7.29 9.13 5.49
CA LEU A 47 -8.18 9.74 4.48
C LEU A 47 -8.38 8.83 3.27
N GLY A 48 -7.31 8.19 2.78
CA GLY A 48 -7.37 7.22 1.68
C GLY A 48 -8.23 6.02 2.04
N PHE A 49 -8.10 5.50 3.26
CA PHE A 49 -8.90 4.38 3.76
C PHE A 49 -10.39 4.74 3.91
N VAL A 50 -10.69 5.92 4.45
CA VAL A 50 -12.07 6.42 4.52
C VAL A 50 -12.66 6.62 3.11
N GLY A 51 -11.90 7.23 2.20
CA GLY A 51 -12.31 7.40 0.81
C GLY A 51 -12.60 6.07 0.12
N TRP A 52 -11.77 5.06 0.35
CA TRP A 52 -11.95 3.71 -0.19
C TRP A 52 -13.23 3.01 0.31
N ILE A 53 -13.53 3.10 1.61
CA ILE A 53 -14.79 2.57 2.17
C ILE A 53 -15.98 3.28 1.52
N LEU A 54 -15.94 4.62 1.49
CA LEU A 54 -17.02 5.43 0.92
C LEU A 54 -17.23 5.13 -0.58
N ALA A 55 -16.16 4.95 -1.35
CA ALA A 55 -16.22 4.59 -2.76
C ALA A 55 -16.99 3.28 -2.98
N ARG A 56 -16.73 2.25 -2.16
CA ARG A 56 -17.44 0.97 -2.24
C ARG A 56 -18.91 1.10 -1.87
N THR A 57 -19.23 1.81 -0.78
CA THR A 57 -20.63 2.05 -0.40
C THR A 57 -21.40 2.87 -1.43
N ALA A 58 -20.72 3.79 -2.14
CA ALA A 58 -21.33 4.55 -3.23
C ALA A 58 -21.52 3.68 -4.49
N SER A 59 -20.57 2.80 -4.79
CA SER A 59 -20.66 1.86 -5.91
C SER A 59 -21.85 0.91 -5.77
N ASP A 60 -22.12 0.40 -4.57
CA ASP A 60 -23.31 -0.42 -4.30
C ASP A 60 -24.60 0.32 -4.69
N ARG A 61 -24.68 1.63 -4.42
CA ARG A 61 -25.82 2.46 -4.84
C ARG A 61 -25.89 2.65 -6.35
N VAL A 62 -24.76 2.94 -7.01
CA VAL A 62 -24.73 3.13 -8.47
C VAL A 62 -25.13 1.84 -9.19
N SER A 63 -24.72 0.68 -8.67
CA SER A 63 -25.08 -0.63 -9.23
C SER A 63 -26.58 -0.96 -9.10
N SER A 64 -27.29 -0.29 -8.19
CA SER A 64 -28.73 -0.43 -7.99
C SER A 64 -29.58 0.47 -8.90
N ILE A 65 -28.96 1.32 -9.73
CA ILE A 65 -29.67 2.21 -10.66
C ILE A 65 -30.21 1.37 -11.82
N GLU A 66 -31.53 1.41 -12.02
CA GLU A 66 -32.20 0.72 -13.11
C GLU A 66 -32.27 1.62 -14.36
N VAL A 67 -32.13 1.00 -15.53
CA VAL A 67 -32.34 1.70 -16.81
C VAL A 67 -33.84 1.91 -17.01
N ASP A 68 -34.24 3.16 -17.18
CA ASP A 68 -35.63 3.51 -17.51
C ASP A 68 -35.93 3.10 -18.96
N ARG A 69 -36.70 2.01 -19.12
CA ARG A 69 -37.16 1.49 -20.41
C ARG A 69 -38.62 1.82 -20.70
N SER A 70 -39.21 2.78 -19.98
CA SER A 70 -40.61 3.18 -20.17
C SER A 70 -40.90 3.62 -21.62
N GLU A 71 -40.04 4.47 -22.20
CA GLU A 71 -40.16 4.94 -23.59
C GLU A 71 -40.09 3.77 -24.60
N GLU A 72 -39.22 2.78 -24.38
CA GLU A 72 -39.11 1.59 -25.23
C GLU A 72 -40.33 0.67 -25.12
N LEU A 73 -40.84 0.50 -23.89
CA LEU A 73 -42.04 -0.31 -23.63
C LEU A 73 -43.29 0.33 -24.24
N GLU A 74 -43.41 1.66 -24.21
CA GLU A 74 -44.50 2.38 -24.87
C GLU A 74 -44.42 2.28 -26.39
N ALA A 75 -43.21 2.43 -26.97
CA ALA A 75 -43.00 2.23 -28.40
C ALA A 75 -43.34 0.80 -28.83
N ALA A 76 -42.94 -0.21 -28.06
CA ALA A 76 -43.29 -1.61 -28.31
C ALA A 76 -44.80 -1.88 -28.19
N ARG A 77 -45.49 -1.26 -27.23
CA ARG A 77 -46.96 -1.35 -27.09
C ARG A 77 -47.68 -0.73 -28.27
N LEU A 78 -47.24 0.44 -28.74
CA LEU A 78 -47.80 1.09 -29.92
C LEU A 78 -47.57 0.26 -31.18
N TYR A 79 -46.39 -0.32 -31.33
CA TYR A 79 -46.08 -1.23 -32.42
C TYR A 79 -46.99 -2.48 -32.40
N GLN A 80 -47.18 -3.11 -31.23
CA GLN A 80 -48.10 -4.25 -31.09
C GLN A 80 -49.56 -3.89 -31.39
N LYS A 81 -50.00 -2.68 -31.03
CA LYS A 81 -51.34 -2.19 -31.38
C LYS A 81 -51.50 -2.04 -32.89
N LYS A 82 -50.54 -1.39 -33.56
CA LYS A 82 -50.55 -1.27 -35.03
C LYS A 82 -50.56 -2.63 -35.72
N LEU A 83 -49.74 -3.57 -35.24
CA LEU A 83 -49.70 -4.92 -35.78
C LEU A 83 -51.05 -5.65 -35.60
N ARG A 84 -51.74 -5.45 -34.47
CA ARG A 84 -53.09 -6.01 -34.26
C ARG A 84 -54.13 -5.38 -35.18
N GLU A 85 -54.11 -4.07 -35.34
CA GLU A 85 -55.02 -3.36 -36.25
C GLU A 85 -54.82 -3.81 -37.71
N GLU A 86 -53.58 -4.00 -38.15
CA GLU A 86 -53.27 -4.58 -39.46
C GLU A 86 -53.79 -6.02 -39.58
N MET A 87 -53.57 -6.87 -38.58
CA MET A 87 -54.04 -8.27 -38.57
C MET A 87 -55.57 -8.38 -38.52
N GLU A 88 -56.25 -7.51 -37.78
CA GLU A 88 -57.72 -7.42 -37.75
C GLU A 88 -58.27 -6.95 -39.11
N GLY A 89 -57.59 -6.01 -39.78
CA GLY A 89 -57.89 -5.61 -41.15
C GLY A 89 -57.72 -6.74 -42.18
N PHE A 90 -56.73 -7.61 -41.99
CA PHE A 90 -56.56 -8.83 -42.80
C PHE A 90 -57.59 -9.92 -42.48
N ALA A 91 -57.94 -10.12 -41.19
CA ALA A 91 -58.93 -11.11 -40.78
C ALA A 91 -60.35 -10.76 -41.23
N PHE A 92 -60.71 -9.47 -41.30
CA PHE A 92 -62.00 -9.02 -41.85
C PHE A 92 -62.13 -9.27 -43.36
N ARG A 93 -61.01 -9.38 -44.09
CA ARG A 93 -60.99 -9.78 -45.51
C ARG A 93 -61.10 -11.29 -45.72
N GLN A 94 -61.08 -12.10 -44.66
CA GLN A 94 -61.05 -13.57 -44.73
C GLN A 94 -62.19 -14.24 -43.93
N VAL A 95 -63.33 -13.57 -43.75
CA VAL A 95 -64.55 -14.19 -43.22
C VAL A 95 -65.07 -15.20 -44.25
N ARG A 96 -64.94 -16.50 -43.92
CA ARG A 96 -65.45 -17.61 -44.73
C ARG A 96 -66.94 -17.78 -44.47
N PHE A 97 -67.77 -17.61 -45.49
CA PHE A 97 -69.15 -18.06 -45.42
C PHE A 97 -69.20 -19.55 -45.79
N ALA A 98 -70.09 -20.31 -45.14
CA ALA A 98 -70.18 -21.76 -45.29
C ALA A 98 -70.61 -22.23 -46.70
N GLU A 99 -70.90 -21.30 -47.60
CA GLU A 99 -71.35 -21.55 -48.98
C GLU A 99 -70.25 -21.36 -50.04
N ASP A 100 -69.02 -20.94 -49.66
CA ASP A 100 -67.94 -20.67 -50.63
C ASP A 100 -67.24 -21.96 -51.11
N THR A 101 -67.36 -22.25 -52.41
CA THR A 101 -66.65 -23.36 -53.07
C THR A 101 -65.19 -23.04 -53.38
N GLU A 102 -64.33 -24.06 -53.56
CA GLU A 102 -62.90 -23.86 -53.88
C GLU A 102 -62.64 -23.03 -55.15
N ARG A 103 -63.62 -22.91 -56.05
CA ARG A 103 -63.51 -22.06 -57.25
C ARG A 103 -63.53 -20.56 -56.93
N ASP A 104 -64.23 -20.13 -55.88
CA ASP A 104 -64.36 -18.71 -55.53
C ASP A 104 -63.11 -18.16 -54.81
N ARG A 105 -62.21 -19.05 -54.35
CA ARG A 105 -60.91 -18.67 -53.76
C ARG A 105 -59.95 -18.01 -54.75
N LEU A 106 -60.07 -18.32 -56.04
CA LEU A 106 -59.16 -17.82 -57.07
C LEU A 106 -59.58 -16.42 -57.57
N ASP A 107 -60.87 -16.09 -57.50
CA ASP A 107 -61.38 -14.82 -58.05
C ASP A 107 -61.24 -13.65 -57.07
N LEU A 108 -61.30 -13.89 -55.75
CA LEU A 108 -61.13 -12.85 -54.72
C LEU A 108 -59.71 -12.28 -54.64
N ALA A 109 -58.70 -12.97 -55.19
CA ALA A 109 -57.32 -12.51 -55.23
C ALA A 109 -56.94 -11.82 -56.55
N GLY A 110 -57.83 -11.78 -57.56
CA GLY A 110 -57.55 -11.17 -58.87
C GLY A 110 -56.34 -11.75 -59.61
N LEU A 111 -55.90 -12.96 -59.22
CA LEU A 111 -54.67 -13.59 -59.70
C LEU A 111 -55.02 -14.76 -60.60
N LYS A 112 -54.60 -14.69 -61.87
CA LYS A 112 -54.71 -15.82 -62.79
C LYS A 112 -53.75 -16.94 -62.35
N ARG A 113 -54.15 -18.20 -62.60
CA ARG A 113 -53.46 -19.43 -62.15
C ARG A 113 -51.96 -19.50 -62.49
N ASP A 114 -51.50 -18.74 -63.48
CA ASP A 114 -50.12 -18.74 -63.94
C ASP A 114 -49.19 -17.82 -63.11
N GLU A 115 -49.72 -17.03 -62.17
CA GLU A 115 -48.94 -16.09 -61.33
C GLU A 115 -48.67 -16.61 -59.90
N LEU A 116 -49.16 -17.81 -59.55
CA LEU A 116 -49.01 -18.40 -58.20
C LEU A 116 -47.56 -18.78 -57.86
N GLY A 117 -46.67 -18.91 -58.85
CA GLY A 117 -45.26 -19.27 -58.63
C GLY A 117 -44.40 -18.15 -58.02
N THR A 118 -44.84 -16.90 -58.12
CA THR A 118 -44.04 -15.73 -57.71
C THR A 118 -44.31 -15.28 -56.27
N VAL A 119 -45.47 -15.63 -55.70
CA VAL A 119 -45.88 -15.19 -54.35
C VAL A 119 -45.28 -16.06 -53.24
N THR A 120 -44.96 -17.32 -53.53
CA THR A 120 -44.22 -18.17 -52.58
C THR A 120 -42.76 -17.75 -52.41
N GLY A 121 -42.20 -16.93 -53.33
CA GLY A 121 -40.85 -16.40 -53.22
C GLY A 121 -40.72 -15.08 -52.42
N SER A 122 -41.82 -14.40 -52.11
CA SER A 122 -41.78 -13.13 -51.37
C SER A 122 -42.06 -13.26 -49.87
N LEU A 123 -42.38 -14.46 -49.38
CA LEU A 123 -42.51 -14.76 -47.94
C LEU A 123 -41.18 -15.13 -47.28
N ASP A 124 -40.13 -15.43 -48.06
CA ASP A 124 -38.78 -15.67 -47.55
C ASP A 124 -37.97 -14.37 -47.31
N ASN A 125 -38.49 -13.21 -47.74
CA ASN A 125 -37.83 -11.90 -47.57
C ASN A 125 -38.44 -11.03 -46.46
N ALA A 126 -39.29 -11.59 -45.61
CA ALA A 126 -39.56 -10.99 -44.30
C ALA A 126 -38.39 -11.31 -43.36
N GLU A 127 -37.21 -10.75 -43.64
CA GLU A 127 -36.16 -10.59 -42.66
C GLU A 127 -36.74 -9.78 -41.50
N THR A 128 -37.21 -10.51 -40.47
CA THR A 128 -37.36 -10.00 -39.12
C THR A 128 -36.13 -9.15 -38.81
N SER A 129 -36.31 -7.84 -38.68
CA SER A 129 -35.32 -6.96 -38.09
C SER A 129 -35.13 -7.40 -36.64
N ILE A 130 -34.17 -8.28 -36.42
CA ILE A 130 -33.76 -8.71 -35.10
C ILE A 130 -33.25 -7.45 -34.39
N PRO A 131 -33.87 -6.98 -33.28
CA PRO A 131 -33.40 -5.81 -32.58
C PRO A 131 -31.97 -6.02 -32.07
N THR A 132 -31.16 -4.96 -32.17
CA THR A 132 -29.69 -4.93 -32.03
C THR A 132 -29.16 -5.57 -30.73
N TYR A 133 -29.98 -5.77 -29.70
CA TYR A 133 -29.59 -6.43 -28.45
C TYR A 133 -29.40 -7.96 -28.56
N MET A 134 -29.84 -8.60 -29.65
CA MET A 134 -29.57 -10.04 -29.88
C MET A 134 -28.24 -10.32 -30.60
N ALA A 135 -27.55 -9.30 -31.10
CA ALA A 135 -26.22 -9.45 -31.73
C ALA A 135 -25.07 -9.53 -30.71
N GLY A 136 -25.35 -9.32 -29.42
CA GLY A 136 -24.38 -9.45 -28.34
C GLY A 136 -24.18 -10.91 -27.91
N GLY A 137 -23.03 -11.48 -28.28
CA GLY A 137 -22.48 -12.78 -27.88
C GLY A 137 -23.26 -13.62 -26.87
N ARG A 138 -23.80 -14.75 -27.34
CA ARG A 138 -24.31 -15.84 -26.49
C ARG A 138 -23.17 -16.39 -25.62
N GLN A 139 -23.08 -15.94 -24.37
CA GLN A 139 -22.46 -16.75 -23.32
C GLN A 139 -23.37 -17.97 -23.08
N GLN A 140 -22.86 -19.17 -23.40
CA GLN A 140 -23.47 -20.44 -23.02
C GLN A 140 -23.72 -20.45 -21.51
N ARG A 141 -24.98 -20.36 -21.10
CA ARG A 141 -25.43 -20.76 -19.77
C ARG A 141 -26.04 -22.14 -19.87
N THR A 142 -25.59 -23.00 -18.97
CA THR A 142 -25.98 -24.38 -18.75
C THR A 142 -27.50 -24.56 -18.72
N ALA A 143 -27.95 -25.62 -19.40
CA ALA A 143 -29.35 -26.03 -19.47
C ALA A 143 -29.88 -26.46 -18.10
N GLY A 144 -31.01 -25.89 -17.68
CA GLY A 144 -31.74 -26.43 -16.53
C GLY A 144 -32.67 -25.46 -15.79
N LYS A 145 -33.67 -24.89 -16.45
CA LYS A 145 -35.05 -24.62 -15.94
C LYS A 145 -35.78 -23.65 -16.86
N LYS A 146 -36.73 -24.16 -17.65
CA LYS A 146 -37.78 -23.34 -18.26
C LYS A 146 -38.70 -22.83 -17.13
N LYS A 147 -38.53 -21.58 -16.71
CA LYS A 147 -39.60 -20.83 -16.06
C LYS A 147 -40.44 -20.18 -17.16
N GLN A 148 -41.70 -20.58 -17.26
CA GLN A 148 -42.73 -19.80 -17.97
C GLN A 148 -42.76 -18.40 -17.35
N ILE A 149 -42.42 -17.39 -18.15
CA ILE A 149 -42.62 -15.99 -17.79
C ILE A 149 -44.09 -15.68 -18.09
N ALA A 150 -44.94 -15.86 -17.07
CA ALA A 150 -46.30 -15.35 -17.11
C ALA A 150 -46.25 -13.83 -16.98
N ALA A 151 -47.04 -13.12 -17.80
CA ALA A 151 -47.16 -11.65 -17.79
C ALA A 151 -47.53 -11.03 -16.42
N ALA A 152 -47.92 -11.86 -15.44
CA ALA A 152 -48.17 -11.47 -14.06
C ALA A 152 -46.89 -11.19 -13.23
N SER A 153 -45.69 -11.59 -13.68
CA SER A 153 -44.43 -11.27 -12.97
C SER A 153 -43.84 -9.91 -13.34
N LEU A 154 -44.35 -9.23 -14.38
CA LEU A 154 -43.92 -7.89 -14.79
C LEU A 154 -44.64 -6.75 -14.05
N ALA A 155 -45.76 -7.03 -13.38
CA ALA A 155 -46.51 -6.06 -12.59
C ALA A 155 -46.11 -6.02 -11.10
N LYS A 156 -45.20 -6.90 -10.66
CA LYS A 156 -44.79 -7.02 -9.25
C LYS A 156 -43.38 -6.48 -8.96
N GLU A 157 -42.72 -5.88 -9.95
CA GLU A 157 -41.41 -5.21 -9.84
C GLU A 157 -41.53 -3.68 -9.65
N GLU A 158 -42.72 -3.15 -9.36
CA GLU A 158 -42.92 -1.72 -9.11
C GLU A 158 -42.60 -1.27 -7.66
N THR A 159 -42.13 -2.16 -6.78
CA THR A 159 -41.96 -1.85 -5.34
C THR A 159 -40.53 -1.94 -4.81
N THR A 160 -39.50 -1.88 -5.66
CA THR A 160 -38.15 -1.50 -5.22
C THR A 160 -37.89 -0.10 -5.73
N GLY A 161 -37.91 0.90 -4.84
CA GLY A 161 -37.69 2.32 -5.14
C GLY A 161 -36.26 2.66 -5.56
N GLY A 162 -35.72 1.93 -6.54
CA GLY A 162 -34.45 2.21 -7.19
C GLY A 162 -34.56 3.47 -8.04
N LEU A 163 -33.46 4.24 -8.08
CA LEU A 163 -33.36 5.41 -8.93
C LEU A 163 -33.36 4.95 -10.39
N ARG A 164 -34.34 5.41 -11.19
CA ARG A 164 -34.43 5.10 -12.63
C ARG A 164 -33.85 6.25 -13.45
N MET A 165 -33.01 5.92 -14.43
CA MET A 165 -32.32 6.90 -15.28
C MET A 165 -32.28 6.44 -16.74
N LYS A 166 -32.17 7.39 -17.68
CA LYS A 166 -31.97 7.08 -19.11
C LYS A 166 -30.66 6.31 -19.29
N GLU A 167 -30.64 5.36 -20.23
CA GLU A 167 -29.46 4.52 -20.53
C GLU A 167 -28.13 5.29 -20.65
N PRO A 168 -28.02 6.42 -21.39
CA PRO A 168 -26.76 7.16 -21.49
C PRO A 168 -26.27 7.70 -20.14
N ASP A 169 -27.17 8.07 -19.24
CA ASP A 169 -26.84 8.58 -17.91
C ASP A 169 -26.41 7.44 -16.97
N VAL A 170 -27.01 6.25 -17.08
CA VAL A 170 -26.58 5.04 -16.35
C VAL A 170 -25.17 4.63 -16.78
N LEU A 171 -24.88 4.65 -18.09
CA LEU A 171 -23.54 4.37 -18.61
C LEU A 171 -22.51 5.42 -18.18
N ALA A 172 -22.90 6.69 -18.08
CA ALA A 172 -22.04 7.74 -17.54
C ALA A 172 -21.77 7.52 -16.05
N ALA A 173 -22.79 7.25 -15.24
CA ALA A 173 -22.66 6.99 -13.81
C ALA A 173 -21.74 5.79 -13.53
N ASN A 174 -21.92 4.68 -14.25
CA ASN A 174 -21.05 3.50 -14.15
C ASN A 174 -19.59 3.78 -14.53
N ARG A 175 -19.34 4.65 -15.52
CA ARG A 175 -17.97 5.06 -15.87
C ARG A 175 -17.33 5.88 -14.76
N PHE A 176 -18.04 6.87 -14.24
CA PHE A 176 -17.56 7.67 -13.11
C PHE A 176 -17.32 6.82 -11.86
N ASP A 177 -18.15 5.81 -11.62
CA ASP A 177 -18.01 4.96 -10.44
C ASP A 177 -16.72 4.14 -10.51
N ARG A 178 -16.43 3.56 -11.68
CA ARG A 178 -15.15 2.90 -11.95
C ARG A 178 -13.96 3.85 -11.75
N TYR A 179 -14.06 5.10 -12.20
CA TYR A 179 -13.00 6.08 -11.97
C TYR A 179 -12.83 6.42 -10.48
N ASN A 180 -13.92 6.57 -9.74
CA ASN A 180 -13.87 6.85 -8.30
C ASN A 180 -13.24 5.68 -7.53
N LEU A 181 -13.65 4.44 -7.82
CA LEU A 181 -13.06 3.23 -7.23
C LEU A 181 -11.56 3.15 -7.53
N PHE A 182 -11.19 3.26 -8.81
CA PHE A 182 -9.80 3.20 -9.26
C PHE A 182 -8.94 4.30 -8.61
N ALA A 183 -9.44 5.54 -8.56
CA ALA A 183 -8.75 6.65 -7.92
C ALA A 183 -8.58 6.42 -6.41
N SER A 184 -9.60 5.88 -5.74
CA SER A 184 -9.53 5.56 -4.31
C SER A 184 -8.52 4.44 -4.02
N ASP A 185 -8.46 3.40 -4.85
CA ASP A 185 -7.49 2.30 -4.73
C ASP A 185 -6.05 2.81 -4.93
N ILE A 186 -5.82 3.64 -5.95
CA ILE A 186 -4.51 4.26 -6.20
C ILE A 186 -4.11 5.17 -5.04
N ALA A 187 -5.02 6.01 -4.56
CA ALA A 187 -4.73 6.94 -3.46
C ALA A 187 -4.37 6.18 -2.17
N LEU A 188 -5.10 5.11 -1.85
CA LEU A 188 -4.80 4.25 -0.71
C LEU A 188 -3.45 3.56 -0.87
N LEU A 189 -3.17 2.98 -2.05
CA LEU A 189 -1.90 2.32 -2.33
C LEU A 189 -0.73 3.30 -2.26
N ALA A 190 -0.87 4.50 -2.83
CA ALA A 190 0.14 5.55 -2.76
C ALA A 190 0.41 5.99 -1.32
N ALA A 191 -0.64 6.17 -0.51
CA ALA A 191 -0.49 6.51 0.90
C ALA A 191 0.20 5.41 1.70
N LEU A 192 -0.15 4.14 1.45
CA LEU A 192 0.48 2.99 2.07
C LEU A 192 1.96 2.90 1.70
N CYS A 193 2.28 3.00 0.40
CA CYS A 193 3.66 3.02 -0.09
C CYS A 193 4.47 4.17 0.52
N ALA A 194 3.88 5.36 0.66
CA ALA A 194 4.53 6.50 1.31
C ALA A 194 4.84 6.20 2.79
N VAL A 195 3.87 5.70 3.56
CA VAL A 195 4.09 5.32 4.97
C VAL A 195 5.19 4.26 5.09
N LEU A 196 5.15 3.22 4.25
CA LEU A 196 6.18 2.17 4.22
C LEU A 196 7.56 2.72 3.84
N TRP A 197 7.62 3.65 2.88
CA TRP A 197 8.85 4.32 2.49
C TRP A 197 9.42 5.21 3.60
N ASP A 198 8.57 5.93 4.34
CA ASP A 198 9.00 6.69 5.52
C ASP A 198 9.62 5.77 6.55
N TYR A 199 8.93 4.67 6.78
CA TYR A 199 9.27 3.70 7.79
C TYR A 199 10.61 3.05 7.44
N ALA A 200 10.81 2.65 6.18
CA ALA A 200 12.07 2.15 5.66
C ALA A 200 13.21 3.18 5.75
N ARG A 201 12.95 4.47 5.50
CA ARG A 201 13.97 5.53 5.68
C ARG A 201 14.32 5.79 7.14
N ARG A 202 13.34 5.69 8.05
CA ARG A 202 13.55 5.83 9.49
C ARG A 202 14.23 4.62 10.10
N PHE A 203 14.12 3.45 9.46
CA PHE A 203 14.74 2.21 9.91
C PHE A 203 16.25 2.32 10.18
N ASN A 204 16.97 3.10 9.35
CA ASN A 204 18.41 3.31 9.54
C ASN A 204 18.75 4.52 10.44
N ARG A 205 17.75 5.26 10.92
CA ARG A 205 17.93 6.27 11.95
C ARG A 205 17.80 5.60 13.32
N THR A 206 18.94 5.41 13.96
CA THR A 206 19.02 4.82 15.30
C THR A 206 18.64 5.79 16.41
N VAL A 207 18.41 7.08 16.10
CA VAL A 207 17.94 8.10 17.05
C VAL A 207 16.54 8.57 16.65
N GLY A 208 15.58 8.48 17.58
CA GLY A 208 14.23 9.06 17.42
C GLY A 208 13.23 8.23 16.59
N ALA A 209 13.48 6.95 16.34
CA ALA A 209 12.55 6.05 15.65
C ALA A 209 11.71 5.24 16.64
N SER A 210 10.38 5.32 16.51
CA SER A 210 9.43 4.48 17.26
C SER A 210 9.39 3.08 16.62
N MET A 211 10.01 2.09 17.28
CA MET A 211 10.10 0.66 16.87
C MET A 211 11.05 0.36 15.69
N PRO A 212 12.36 0.17 15.94
CA PRO A 212 13.23 -0.50 14.97
C PRO A 212 12.81 -1.97 14.82
N LEU A 213 12.53 -2.41 13.58
CA LEU A 213 12.38 -3.84 13.31
C LEU A 213 13.70 -4.60 13.53
N PRO A 214 13.66 -5.88 13.92
CA PRO A 214 14.85 -6.73 14.09
C PRO A 214 15.44 -7.19 12.75
N ILE A 215 15.51 -6.33 11.73
CA ILE A 215 15.88 -6.72 10.35
C ILE A 215 17.01 -5.82 9.83
N SER A 216 18.26 -6.07 10.25
CA SER A 216 19.44 -5.46 9.62
C SER A 216 19.73 -6.14 8.27
N SER A 217 19.06 -5.75 7.18
CA SER A 217 19.37 -6.28 5.84
C SER A 217 20.30 -5.35 5.05
N PRO A 218 21.25 -5.88 4.25
CA PRO A 218 22.09 -5.08 3.36
C PRO A 218 21.28 -4.23 2.37
N LEU A 219 20.13 -4.75 1.92
CA LEU A 219 19.21 -4.02 1.03
C LEU A 219 18.66 -2.75 1.68
N LEU A 220 18.24 -2.84 2.95
CA LEU A 220 17.77 -1.68 3.69
C LEU A 220 18.89 -0.66 3.91
N GLN A 221 20.12 -1.11 4.13
CA GLN A 221 21.29 -0.23 4.26
C GLN A 221 21.63 0.48 2.94
N ALA A 222 21.43 -0.16 1.78
CA ALA A 222 21.67 0.48 0.49
C ALA A 222 20.69 1.63 0.19
N VAL A 223 19.42 1.50 0.59
CA VAL A 223 18.38 2.53 0.35
C VAL A 223 18.58 3.77 1.23
N SER A 224 19.15 3.61 2.42
CA SER A 224 19.40 4.71 3.35
C SER A 224 20.70 4.45 4.13
N PRO A 225 21.87 4.75 3.56
CA PRO A 225 23.14 4.45 4.21
C PRO A 225 23.21 5.14 5.59
N PRO A 226 23.55 4.40 6.66
CA PRO A 226 23.69 4.97 7.98
C PRO A 226 24.95 5.84 8.04
N ALA A 227 24.87 6.97 8.75
CA ALA A 227 26.05 7.78 9.06
C ALA A 227 27.07 6.91 9.80
N ARG A 228 28.32 6.88 9.30
CA ARG A 228 29.41 6.05 9.83
C ARG A 228 30.12 6.66 11.01
N THR A 229 30.13 7.98 11.08
CA THR A 229 30.74 8.74 12.16
C THR A 229 29.71 9.76 12.64
N VAL A 230 29.37 9.72 13.92
CA VAL A 230 28.34 10.60 14.50
C VAL A 230 28.86 11.23 15.77
N LEU A 231 28.86 12.56 15.77
CA LEU A 231 29.02 13.35 16.97
C LEU A 231 27.66 13.49 17.66
N TRP A 232 27.52 12.91 18.85
CA TRP A 232 26.29 13.03 19.63
C TRP A 232 26.45 14.13 20.67
N ARG A 233 25.94 15.32 20.32
CA ARG A 233 25.85 16.48 21.23
C ARG A 233 24.71 16.29 22.22
N ASP A 234 24.95 16.58 23.50
CA ASP A 234 23.96 16.47 24.59
C ASP A 234 23.40 15.05 24.76
N ALA A 235 24.28 14.07 24.63
CA ALA A 235 23.95 12.66 24.82
C ALA A 235 23.73 12.35 26.31
N GLY A 236 22.54 12.64 26.82
CA GLY A 236 22.13 12.18 28.15
C GLY A 236 22.24 10.66 28.25
N ARG A 237 22.68 10.17 29.42
CA ARG A 237 22.92 8.73 29.66
C ARG A 237 21.72 7.86 29.31
N GLU A 238 20.50 8.32 29.62
CA GLU A 238 19.25 7.63 29.23
C GLU A 238 19.11 7.46 27.72
N LYS A 239 19.36 8.51 26.93
CA LYS A 239 19.25 8.43 25.46
C LYS A 239 20.26 7.45 24.88
N LEU A 240 21.47 7.40 25.43
CA LEU A 240 22.50 6.43 25.03
C LEU A 240 22.12 5.01 25.44
N ARG A 241 21.50 4.82 26.60
CA ARG A 241 20.97 3.52 27.00
C ARG A 241 19.87 3.04 26.04
N GLU A 242 18.86 3.88 25.78
CA GLU A 242 17.79 3.57 24.84
C GLU A 242 18.33 3.24 23.44
N TYR A 243 19.38 3.97 23.02
CA TYR A 243 20.09 3.72 21.79
C TYR A 243 20.67 2.31 21.73
N VAL A 244 21.46 1.94 22.74
CA VAL A 244 22.12 0.63 22.83
C VAL A 244 21.09 -0.51 22.88
N GLU A 245 20.00 -0.33 23.63
CA GLU A 245 18.89 -1.29 23.65
C GLU A 245 18.24 -1.42 22.26
N ALA A 246 18.04 -0.32 21.54
CA ALA A 246 17.52 -0.31 20.18
C ALA A 246 18.47 -1.02 19.18
N LEU A 247 19.79 -0.89 19.35
CA LEU A 247 20.79 -1.59 18.53
C LEU A 247 20.67 -3.11 18.68
N VAL A 248 20.61 -3.59 19.93
CA VAL A 248 20.46 -5.01 20.21
C VAL A 248 19.14 -5.53 19.64
N ARG A 249 18.07 -4.75 19.74
CA ARG A 249 16.78 -5.12 19.14
C ARG A 249 16.83 -5.21 17.63
N LYS A 250 17.61 -4.35 16.98
CA LYS A 250 17.89 -4.42 15.54
C LYS A 250 18.75 -5.63 15.15
N GLY A 251 19.36 -6.30 16.14
CA GLY A 251 20.28 -7.42 15.96
C GLY A 251 21.70 -6.99 15.59
N GLU A 252 22.04 -5.72 15.82
CA GLU A 252 23.38 -5.14 15.72
C GLU A 252 24.11 -5.30 17.08
N THR A 253 25.43 -5.11 17.10
CA THR A 253 26.22 -5.16 18.35
C THR A 253 26.89 -3.84 18.65
N PHE A 254 27.43 -3.70 19.86
CA PHE A 254 28.14 -2.49 20.27
C PHE A 254 29.37 -2.81 21.13
N ALA A 255 30.35 -1.92 21.05
CA ALA A 255 31.38 -1.72 22.05
C ALA A 255 31.17 -0.37 22.69
N TRP A 256 31.04 -0.38 24.01
CA TRP A 256 30.85 0.81 24.81
C TRP A 256 32.12 1.12 25.59
N PHE A 257 32.63 2.33 25.43
CA PHE A 257 33.78 2.87 26.11
C PHE A 257 33.31 4.02 26.99
N GLY A 258 33.09 3.78 28.27
CA GLY A 258 32.59 4.79 29.18
C GLY A 258 31.99 4.21 30.45
N PRO A 259 31.52 5.07 31.38
CA PRO A 259 30.71 4.64 32.51
C PRO A 259 29.49 3.82 32.06
N SER A 260 29.04 2.86 32.87
CA SER A 260 27.86 2.04 32.55
C SER A 260 26.66 2.91 32.15
N PRO A 261 25.99 2.62 31.02
CA PRO A 261 24.76 3.32 30.64
C PRO A 261 23.56 2.94 31.52
N TRP A 262 23.64 1.85 32.28
CA TRP A 262 22.61 1.40 33.21
C TRP A 262 22.85 1.92 34.62
N HIS A 263 21.76 2.29 35.31
CA HIS A 263 21.81 2.61 36.73
C HIS A 263 21.93 1.32 37.55
N GLY A 264 22.89 1.27 38.48
CA GLY A 264 23.13 0.10 39.32
C GLY A 264 23.95 -0.99 38.62
N SER A 265 23.51 -2.23 38.73
CA SER A 265 24.22 -3.39 38.18
C SER A 265 24.12 -3.46 36.66
N ILE A 266 25.24 -3.72 35.99
CA ILE A 266 25.27 -3.96 34.55
C ILE A 266 24.48 -5.26 34.24
N PRO A 267 23.50 -5.23 33.32
CA PRO A 267 22.77 -6.42 32.94
C PRO A 267 23.70 -7.42 32.23
N ARG A 268 23.57 -8.72 32.54
CA ARG A 268 24.34 -9.78 31.86
C ARG A 268 23.96 -9.96 30.39
N SER A 269 22.72 -9.59 30.02
CA SER A 269 22.22 -9.73 28.66
C SER A 269 21.13 -8.69 28.36
N LEU A 270 20.95 -8.40 27.08
CA LEU A 270 19.88 -7.57 26.56
C LEU A 270 18.93 -8.40 25.67
N PRO A 271 17.61 -8.21 25.78
CA PRO A 271 16.66 -8.91 24.91
C PRO A 271 16.71 -8.35 23.49
N ARG A 272 16.78 -9.25 22.48
CA ARG A 272 16.69 -8.87 21.06
C ARG A 272 15.27 -8.54 20.64
N PHE A 273 14.29 -9.19 21.25
CA PHE A 273 12.89 -8.86 21.06
C PHE A 273 12.30 -8.62 22.43
N ALA A 274 11.69 -7.46 22.63
CA ALA A 274 10.93 -7.11 23.82
C ALA A 274 9.65 -6.41 23.36
N PHE A 275 8.53 -7.12 23.41
CA PHE A 275 7.22 -6.55 23.14
C PHE A 275 6.27 -6.90 24.28
N ARG A 276 5.82 -5.87 25.00
CA ARG A 276 5.04 -6.01 26.23
C ARG A 276 5.74 -6.96 27.22
N ASN A 277 5.24 -8.19 27.36
CA ASN A 277 5.72 -9.19 28.30
C ASN A 277 6.49 -10.35 27.63
N ILE A 278 6.70 -10.29 26.31
CA ILE A 278 7.40 -11.35 25.57
C ILE A 278 8.81 -10.87 25.28
N THR A 279 9.78 -11.51 25.93
CA THR A 279 11.21 -11.35 25.62
C THR A 279 11.75 -12.58 24.91
N ALA A 280 12.34 -12.39 23.73
CA ALA A 280 12.93 -13.48 22.96
C ALA A 280 14.30 -13.10 22.41
N GLY A 281 15.23 -14.07 22.46
CA GLY A 281 16.63 -13.88 22.09
C GLY A 281 17.39 -13.01 23.08
N GLN A 282 18.56 -13.48 23.52
CA GLN A 282 19.45 -12.72 24.40
C GLN A 282 20.72 -12.34 23.66
N HIS A 283 21.21 -11.14 23.92
CA HIS A 283 22.50 -10.65 23.48
C HIS A 283 23.34 -10.39 24.71
N LEU A 284 24.37 -11.21 24.90
CA LEU A 284 25.19 -11.20 26.11
C LEU A 284 26.09 -9.95 26.13
N ILE A 285 26.30 -9.40 27.32
CA ILE A 285 27.21 -8.28 27.57
C ILE A 285 28.44 -8.81 28.28
N LEU A 286 29.62 -8.53 27.73
CA LEU A 286 30.92 -8.82 28.31
C LEU A 286 31.49 -7.53 28.90
N VAL A 287 31.97 -7.59 30.13
CA VAL A 287 32.66 -6.47 30.78
C VAL A 287 34.17 -6.74 30.67
N PHE A 288 34.87 -5.84 29.98
CA PHE A 288 36.32 -5.93 29.81
C PHE A 288 37.01 -5.82 31.17
N GLY A 289 37.96 -6.71 31.44
CA GLY A 289 38.72 -6.73 32.70
C GLY A 289 38.03 -7.44 33.86
N SER A 290 36.82 -8.00 33.67
CA SER A 290 36.16 -8.87 34.65
C SER A 290 37.02 -10.11 34.94
N GLU A 291 36.99 -10.60 36.19
CA GLU A 291 37.83 -11.74 36.63
C GLU A 291 37.56 -13.01 35.84
N ASP A 292 36.32 -13.23 35.43
CA ASP A 292 35.88 -14.45 34.72
C ASP A 292 36.13 -14.43 33.20
N LEU A 293 36.69 -13.35 32.64
CA LEU A 293 36.83 -13.17 31.19
C LEU A 293 38.28 -12.98 30.75
N PRO A 294 38.67 -13.48 29.56
CA PRO A 294 39.98 -13.18 28.99
C PRO A 294 40.17 -11.66 28.91
N LYS A 295 41.32 -11.15 29.35
CA LYS A 295 41.69 -9.72 29.21
C LYS A 295 42.33 -9.42 27.85
N ASP A 296 42.26 -10.36 26.92
CA ASP A 296 42.87 -10.27 25.61
C ASP A 296 42.00 -9.47 24.64
N ALA A 297 42.57 -8.43 24.06
CA ALA A 297 41.93 -7.56 23.07
C ALA A 297 41.43 -8.33 21.84
N GLU A 298 42.12 -9.40 21.43
CA GLU A 298 41.72 -10.18 20.26
C GLU A 298 40.37 -10.86 20.47
N PHE A 299 40.13 -11.41 21.67
CA PHE A 299 38.85 -12.03 22.02
C PHE A 299 37.69 -11.03 21.94
N PHE A 300 37.85 -9.81 22.49
CA PHE A 300 36.81 -8.79 22.44
C PHE A 300 36.56 -8.30 21.01
N PHE A 301 37.61 -8.11 20.23
CA PHE A 301 37.50 -7.75 18.83
C PHE A 301 36.68 -8.79 18.07
N ASP A 302 37.00 -10.08 18.21
CA ASP A 302 36.28 -11.16 17.52
C ASP A 302 34.84 -11.28 18.01
N ALA A 303 34.59 -11.09 19.30
CA ALA A 303 33.24 -11.07 19.88
C ALA A 303 32.35 -10.02 19.19
N ILE A 304 32.91 -8.83 18.91
CA ILE A 304 32.23 -7.73 18.24
C ILE A 304 32.16 -7.98 16.73
N TRP A 305 33.26 -8.40 16.10
CA TRP A 305 33.36 -8.66 14.68
C TRP A 305 32.33 -9.67 14.18
N PHE A 306 32.13 -10.75 14.96
CA PHE A 306 31.13 -11.76 14.69
C PHE A 306 29.75 -11.45 15.27
N THR A 307 29.56 -10.27 15.89
CA THR A 307 28.31 -9.81 16.50
C THR A 307 27.70 -10.80 17.51
N ARG A 308 28.57 -11.48 18.26
CA ARG A 308 28.17 -12.50 19.24
C ARG A 308 27.86 -11.89 20.60
N TYR A 309 28.65 -10.90 20.98
CA TYR A 309 28.54 -10.23 22.28
C TYR A 309 28.61 -8.73 22.10
N ALA A 310 27.99 -8.02 23.03
CA ALA A 310 28.30 -6.63 23.29
C ALA A 310 29.43 -6.52 24.30
N VAL A 311 30.24 -5.47 24.19
CA VAL A 311 31.40 -5.27 25.07
C VAL A 311 31.28 -3.94 25.79
N LEU A 312 31.55 -3.95 27.09
CA LEU A 312 31.58 -2.78 27.95
C LEU A 312 33.00 -2.60 28.52
N VAL A 313 33.57 -1.41 28.30
CA VAL A 313 34.88 -1.02 28.81
C VAL A 313 34.70 0.22 29.68
N THR A 314 34.83 0.05 30.99
CA THR A 314 34.60 1.12 31.97
C THR A 314 35.87 1.82 32.41
N ASP A 315 37.03 1.19 32.24
CA ASP A 315 38.33 1.79 32.58
C ASP A 315 38.85 2.65 31.41
N PRO A 316 39.08 3.97 31.61
CA PRO A 316 39.54 4.86 30.54
C PRO A 316 40.94 4.53 30.02
N CYS A 317 41.82 3.98 30.86
CA CYS A 317 43.18 3.60 30.44
C CYS A 317 43.14 2.38 29.52
N ALA A 318 42.47 1.31 29.94
CA ALA A 318 42.25 0.13 29.12
C ALA A 318 41.47 0.43 27.83
N ALA A 319 40.48 1.33 27.89
CA ALA A 319 39.69 1.74 26.74
C ALA A 319 40.54 2.30 25.60
N ARG A 320 41.50 3.17 25.90
CA ARG A 320 42.40 3.76 24.88
C ARG A 320 43.31 2.69 24.27
N ALA A 321 43.97 1.90 25.11
CA ALA A 321 44.85 0.83 24.65
C ALA A 321 44.10 -0.19 23.77
N LEU A 322 42.91 -0.60 24.20
CA LEU A 322 42.06 -1.52 23.45
C LEU A 322 41.62 -0.92 22.12
N LEU A 323 41.26 0.37 22.08
CA LEU A 323 40.86 1.04 20.84
C LEU A 323 42.03 1.16 19.86
N GLU A 324 43.24 1.49 20.32
CA GLU A 324 44.44 1.50 19.48
C GLU A 324 44.76 0.13 18.89
N GLU A 325 44.64 -0.93 19.69
CA GLU A 325 44.83 -2.30 19.24
C GLU A 325 43.75 -2.77 18.28
N TRP A 326 42.49 -2.38 18.53
CA TRP A 326 41.39 -2.59 17.61
C TRP A 326 41.70 -1.91 16.28
N THR A 327 42.11 -0.64 16.28
CA THR A 327 42.48 0.10 15.07
C THR A 327 43.54 -0.64 14.25
N LYS A 328 44.61 -1.15 14.89
CA LYS A 328 45.63 -1.99 14.23
C LYS A 328 45.01 -3.25 13.60
N THR A 329 44.09 -3.90 14.30
CA THR A 329 43.39 -5.09 13.79
C THR A 329 42.45 -4.78 12.64
N CYS A 330 41.74 -3.65 12.70
CA CYS A 330 40.93 -3.11 11.62
C CYS A 330 41.77 -2.88 10.34
N ARG A 331 42.95 -2.28 10.45
CA ARG A 331 43.88 -2.13 9.29
C ARG A 331 44.20 -3.47 8.65
N ARG A 332 44.56 -4.48 9.45
CA ARG A 332 44.86 -5.85 8.98
C ARG A 332 43.67 -6.47 8.25
N ARG A 333 42.44 -6.25 8.75
CA ARG A 333 41.20 -6.76 8.13
C ARG A 333 40.85 -6.00 6.85
N ARG A 334 41.06 -4.68 6.80
CA ARG A 334 40.87 -3.85 5.60
C ARG A 334 41.76 -4.32 4.46
N ALA A 335 43.04 -4.62 4.74
CA ALA A 335 43.97 -5.17 3.76
C ALA A 335 43.46 -6.49 3.14
N LYS A 336 42.79 -7.33 3.94
CA LYS A 336 42.15 -8.58 3.51
C LYS A 336 40.74 -8.39 2.91
N ARG A 337 40.28 -7.15 2.76
CA ARG A 337 38.90 -6.80 2.33
C ARG A 337 37.80 -7.45 3.18
N ALA A 338 38.12 -7.82 4.42
CA ALA A 338 37.16 -8.42 5.33
C ALA A 338 36.21 -7.34 5.87
N ARG A 339 34.93 -7.66 5.99
CA ARG A 339 33.89 -6.75 6.51
C ARG A 339 33.06 -7.45 7.58
N MET A 340 32.58 -6.69 8.57
CA MET A 340 31.62 -7.20 9.53
C MET A 340 30.28 -7.49 8.82
N ARG A 341 29.71 -8.67 9.07
CA ARG A 341 28.44 -9.09 8.44
C ARG A 341 27.27 -8.20 8.85
N LYS A 342 27.27 -7.76 10.10
CA LYS A 342 26.32 -6.82 10.67
C LYS A 342 27.06 -5.60 11.20
N MET A 343 26.34 -4.49 11.30
CA MET A 343 26.92 -3.26 11.82
C MET A 343 27.29 -3.41 13.30
N ALA A 344 28.52 -3.06 13.64
CA ALA A 344 28.94 -2.84 15.02
C ALA A 344 28.96 -1.34 15.33
N HIS A 345 28.62 -0.96 16.55
CA HIS A 345 28.66 0.42 17.01
C HIS A 345 29.76 0.58 18.05
N VAL A 346 30.74 1.43 17.75
CA VAL A 346 31.82 1.81 18.66
C VAL A 346 31.41 3.12 19.30
N ILE A 347 31.10 3.09 20.59
CA ILE A 347 30.53 4.23 21.33
C ILE A 347 31.56 4.70 22.35
N TRP A 348 32.09 5.91 22.13
CA TRP A 348 32.91 6.61 23.10
C TRP A 348 32.02 7.54 23.93
N ALA A 349 31.93 7.26 25.23
CA ALA A 349 31.08 7.92 26.21
C ALA A 349 31.85 8.31 27.49
N PHE A 350 33.19 8.39 27.41
CA PHE A 350 33.98 9.02 28.45
C PHE A 350 33.99 10.55 28.28
N ASP A 351 34.21 11.26 29.38
CA ASP A 351 34.29 12.72 29.39
C ASP A 351 35.58 13.24 28.74
N ASN A 352 36.63 12.41 28.66
CA ASN A 352 37.86 12.76 27.98
C ASN A 352 37.71 12.58 26.45
N PRO A 353 38.09 13.58 25.64
CA PRO A 353 38.02 13.44 24.19
C PRO A 353 38.99 12.36 23.68
N LEU A 354 38.63 11.76 22.55
CA LEU A 354 39.54 10.91 21.79
C LEU A 354 40.64 11.77 21.14
N PRO A 355 41.89 11.30 21.08
CA PRO A 355 42.92 11.96 20.28
C PRO A 355 42.46 12.11 18.83
N ALA A 356 42.62 13.30 18.25
CA ALA A 356 42.15 13.59 16.89
C ALA A 356 42.70 12.62 15.83
N SER A 357 43.96 12.19 15.98
CA SER A 357 44.60 11.20 15.10
C SER A 357 43.88 9.85 15.12
N LEU A 358 43.57 9.33 16.32
CA LEU A 358 42.87 8.06 16.49
C LEU A 358 41.42 8.15 15.99
N LEU A 359 40.77 9.30 16.23
CA LEU A 359 39.42 9.57 15.76
C LEU A 359 39.34 9.58 14.23
N ALA A 360 40.22 10.33 13.56
CA ALA A 360 40.29 10.42 12.10
C ALA A 360 40.53 9.05 11.48
N GLU A 361 41.42 8.27 12.10
CA GLU A 361 41.74 6.94 11.61
C GLU A 361 40.58 5.95 11.75
N MET A 362 39.91 5.94 12.91
CA MET A 362 38.73 5.13 13.13
C MET A 362 37.58 5.52 12.18
N ALA A 363 37.45 6.81 11.86
CA ALA A 363 36.48 7.29 10.87
C ALA A 363 36.77 6.74 9.46
N ASP A 364 38.03 6.76 8.99
CA ASP A 364 38.44 6.17 7.70
C ASP A 364 38.24 4.64 7.64
N LEU A 365 38.25 3.96 8.79
CA LEU A 365 38.03 2.52 8.89
C LEU A 365 36.53 2.14 8.98
N ALA A 366 35.65 3.07 9.36
CA ALA A 366 34.25 2.78 9.68
C ALA A 366 33.43 2.27 8.49
N GLU A 367 33.51 2.94 7.34
CA GLU A 367 32.82 2.52 6.12
C GLU A 367 33.34 1.18 5.56
N PRO A 368 34.65 1.00 5.30
CA PRO A 368 35.14 -0.22 4.66
C PRO A 368 34.95 -1.47 5.51
N LEU A 369 34.87 -1.35 6.84
CA LEU A 369 34.74 -2.47 7.77
C LEU A 369 33.33 -2.68 8.31
N ASN A 370 32.39 -1.79 7.93
CA ASN A 370 30.98 -1.83 8.33
C ASN A 370 30.74 -1.66 9.83
N PHE A 371 31.41 -0.70 10.47
CA PHE A 371 31.05 -0.25 11.82
C PHE A 371 30.61 1.22 11.81
N LYS A 372 30.08 1.68 12.94
CA LYS A 372 29.71 3.07 13.17
C LYS A 372 30.41 3.57 14.42
N LEU A 373 31.11 4.69 14.30
CA LEU A 373 31.74 5.40 15.40
C LEU A 373 30.81 6.48 15.94
N ILE A 374 30.61 6.49 17.25
CA ILE A 374 29.77 7.47 17.95
C ILE A 374 30.61 8.05 19.07
N VAL A 375 30.75 9.37 19.08
CA VAL A 375 31.39 10.09 20.17
C VAL A 375 30.33 10.91 20.87
N ALA A 376 29.97 10.49 22.07
CA ALA A 376 29.07 11.20 22.96
C ALA A 376 29.86 12.28 23.67
N VAL A 377 29.52 13.55 23.43
CA VAL A 377 30.25 14.69 23.99
C VAL A 377 29.47 15.26 25.16
N PRO A 378 30.10 15.38 26.35
CA PRO A 378 29.50 16.10 27.47
C PRO A 378 29.33 17.58 27.11
N PRO A 379 28.33 18.28 27.66
CA PRO A 379 28.06 19.69 27.33
C PRO A 379 29.25 20.63 27.54
N GLY A 380 30.22 20.28 28.40
CA GLY A 380 31.43 21.07 28.64
C GLY A 380 32.53 20.96 27.57
N PHE A 381 32.52 19.92 26.71
CA PHE A 381 33.62 19.62 25.76
C PHE A 381 33.18 19.73 24.28
N VAL A 382 32.02 20.36 24.04
CA VAL A 382 31.41 20.43 22.71
C VAL A 382 32.27 21.21 21.72
N ALA A 383 32.92 22.29 22.13
CA ALA A 383 33.72 23.14 21.24
C ALA A 383 34.97 22.42 20.71
N GLU A 384 35.79 21.86 21.60
CA GLU A 384 37.04 21.16 21.25
C GLU A 384 36.77 19.93 20.37
N THR A 385 35.79 19.10 20.76
CA THR A 385 35.45 17.89 20.01
C THR A 385 34.77 18.22 18.68
N SER A 386 34.00 19.30 18.60
CA SER A 386 33.37 19.72 17.33
C SER A 386 34.40 20.21 16.31
N SER A 387 35.50 20.84 16.75
CA SER A 387 36.58 21.25 15.84
C SER A 387 37.26 20.04 15.21
N ALA A 388 37.63 19.05 16.01
CA ALA A 388 38.25 17.82 15.51
C ALA A 388 37.31 17.03 14.57
N PHE A 389 36.00 17.02 14.84
CA PHE A 389 35.02 16.37 13.96
C PHE A 389 34.77 17.14 12.65
N ALA A 390 34.83 18.47 12.68
CA ALA A 390 34.67 19.31 11.48
C ALA A 390 35.83 19.16 10.48
N GLU A 391 37.01 18.74 10.94
CA GLU A 391 38.14 18.42 10.04
C GLU A 391 38.01 17.03 9.39
N ILE A 392 37.15 16.16 9.91
CA ILE A 392 37.05 14.73 9.52
C ILE A 392 35.82 14.46 8.63
N ILE A 393 34.71 15.20 8.83
CA ILE A 393 33.47 15.11 8.04
C ILE A 393 33.56 16.08 6.87
#